data_AF-A0A2V2UJ17-F1
#
_entry.id   AF-A0A2V2UJ17-F1
#
_cell.length_a   1.000
_cell.length_b   1.000
_cell.length_c   1.000
_cell.angle_alpha   90.00
_cell.angle_beta   90.00
_cell.angle_gamma   90.00
#
_symmetry.space_group_name_H-M   'P 1'
#
loop_
_entity.id
_entity.type
_entity.pdbx_description
1 polymer ?
#
loop_
_entity_poly.entity_id
_entity_poly.type
_entity_poly.pdbx_seq_one_letter_code
_entity_poly.pdbx_strand_id
1 'polypeptide(L)'
;MPTGTTLAASRNIKGTEIFYGVQNVINSELRFFSKTKKRIDTCMNYTRPQLAIGIEPIKKAFLDAKSRGVQLRYLTEITKSNISYCKELMKIVHELHHLDGIKGNFMISETEYLSPLILFEKGKIAPKIIYSNVRQIVEQHQYVFDTFWSNGIPAEQRIKEMEQGIITRYETRVLESSQQINNHLKYVIENAAERSVCSSIGGMQLIYNNFFDLYEKILNASERKKRDVKEGRKNNKGIRWITTIAEKII
;
A
#
# COMPACT_ATOMS: atom_id res chain seq x y z
N MET A 1 -7.00 -5.71 58.40
CA MET A 1 -8.43 -5.97 58.13
C MET A 1 -8.99 -4.84 57.28
N PRO A 2 -9.93 -5.13 56.37
CA PRO A 2 -9.97 -4.51 55.04
C PRO A 2 -10.93 -3.32 54.98
N THR A 3 -10.57 -2.29 54.22
CA THR A 3 -11.55 -1.39 53.60
C THR A 3 -11.51 -1.65 52.10
N GLY A 4 -12.50 -2.43 51.66
CA GLY A 4 -12.62 -2.89 50.29
C GLY A 4 -12.80 -1.73 49.31
N THR A 5 -11.92 -1.65 48.33
CA THR A 5 -12.23 -0.98 47.07
C THR A 5 -13.01 -1.98 46.23
N THR A 6 -14.33 -1.92 46.35
CA THR A 6 -15.25 -2.62 45.47
C THR A 6 -14.94 -2.24 44.03
N LEU A 7 -14.47 -3.19 43.23
CA LEU A 7 -14.47 -3.11 41.77
C LEU A 7 -15.93 -2.92 41.33
N ALA A 8 -16.33 -1.67 41.16
CA ALA A 8 -17.60 -1.33 40.56
C ALA A 8 -17.61 -1.91 39.14
N ALA A 9 -18.58 -2.78 38.87
CA ALA A 9 -18.87 -3.31 37.55
C ALA A 9 -18.85 -2.17 36.53
N SER A 10 -17.97 -2.27 35.53
CA SER A 10 -17.84 -1.26 34.49
C SER A 10 -19.14 -1.16 33.72
N ARG A 11 -19.85 -0.04 33.89
CA ARG A 11 -20.95 0.32 33.00
C ARG A 11 -20.38 0.36 31.58
N ASN A 12 -20.99 -0.38 30.66
CA ASN A 12 -20.72 -0.33 29.22
C ASN A 12 -21.19 1.05 28.69
N ILE A 13 -20.48 2.12 29.04
CA ILE A 13 -20.78 3.46 28.57
C ILE A 13 -20.39 3.50 27.09
N LYS A 14 -21.35 3.89 26.24
CA LYS A 14 -21.04 4.21 24.85
C LYS A 14 -20.26 5.52 24.83
N GLY A 15 -19.10 5.53 24.23
CA GLY A 15 -18.24 6.70 24.24
C GLY A 15 -16.93 6.51 23.50
N THR A 16 -16.16 7.58 23.50
CA THR A 16 -14.78 7.62 23.00
C THR A 16 -13.89 7.98 24.17
N GLU A 17 -12.83 7.22 24.36
CA GLU A 17 -11.89 7.37 25.47
C GLU A 17 -10.46 7.37 24.95
N ILE A 18 -9.55 8.00 25.68
CA ILE A 18 -8.12 7.94 25.42
C ILE A 18 -7.48 7.23 26.60
N PHE A 19 -6.83 6.10 26.33
CA PHE A 19 -6.04 5.39 27.34
C PHE A 19 -4.57 5.79 27.21
N TYR A 20 -3.93 6.03 28.35
CA TYR A 20 -2.56 6.53 28.45
C TYR A 20 -1.63 5.46 29.02
N GLY A 21 -0.40 5.42 28.53
CA GLY A 21 0.65 4.49 28.96
C GLY A 21 0.75 3.26 28.07
N VAL A 22 1.98 2.83 27.79
CA VAL A 22 2.30 1.70 26.89
C VAL A 22 1.56 0.42 27.29
N GLN A 23 1.49 0.11 28.59
CA GLN A 23 0.79 -1.08 29.06
C GLN A 23 -0.72 -1.01 28.78
N ASN A 24 -1.34 0.16 28.95
CA ASN A 24 -2.77 0.34 28.66
C ASN A 24 -3.05 0.27 27.16
N VAL A 25 -2.11 0.72 26.31
CA VAL A 25 -2.20 0.50 24.86
C VAL A 25 -2.21 -0.99 24.54
N ILE A 26 -1.21 -1.75 25.02
CA ILE A 26 -1.15 -3.21 24.80
C ILE A 26 -2.43 -3.88 25.32
N ASN A 27 -2.85 -3.58 26.55
CA ASN A 27 -4.05 -4.17 27.15
C ASN A 27 -5.31 -3.86 26.34
N SER A 28 -5.42 -2.65 25.79
CA SER A 28 -6.55 -2.25 24.95
C SER A 28 -6.59 -3.06 23.65
N GLU A 29 -5.44 -3.25 22.98
CA GLU A 29 -5.36 -4.10 21.80
C GLU A 29 -5.72 -5.56 22.14
N LEU A 30 -5.14 -6.14 23.20
CA LEU A 30 -5.43 -7.51 23.63
C LEU A 30 -6.93 -7.73 23.95
N ARG A 31 -7.56 -6.77 24.63
CA ARG A 31 -9.00 -6.78 24.91
C ARG A 31 -9.81 -6.75 23.60
N PHE A 32 -9.43 -5.89 22.67
CA PHE A 32 -10.10 -5.75 21.38
C PHE A 32 -10.01 -7.04 20.56
N PHE A 33 -8.83 -7.67 20.48
CA PHE A 33 -8.67 -8.98 19.82
C PHE A 33 -9.58 -10.04 20.46
N SER A 34 -9.54 -10.19 21.79
CA SER A 34 -10.30 -11.24 22.49
C SER A 34 -11.82 -11.08 22.40
N LYS A 35 -12.31 -9.83 22.40
CA LYS A 35 -13.74 -9.52 22.30
C LYS A 35 -14.30 -9.74 20.89
N THR A 36 -13.53 -9.41 19.86
CA THR A 36 -13.97 -9.45 18.46
C THR A 36 -14.36 -10.86 18.02
N LYS A 37 -15.48 -10.99 17.31
CA LYS A 37 -16.05 -12.28 16.89
C LYS A 37 -16.06 -12.50 15.39
N LYS A 38 -16.14 -11.44 14.57
CA LYS A 38 -16.33 -11.60 13.12
C LYS A 38 -15.12 -11.19 12.32
N ARG A 39 -14.67 -9.94 12.47
CA ARG A 39 -13.61 -9.38 11.62
C ARG A 39 -12.78 -8.36 12.37
N ILE A 40 -11.48 -8.35 12.10
CA ILE A 40 -10.56 -7.28 12.46
C ILE A 40 -9.93 -6.75 11.18
N ASP A 41 -10.14 -5.46 10.95
CA ASP A 41 -9.55 -4.69 9.87
C ASP A 41 -8.49 -3.76 10.44
N THR A 42 -7.24 -4.03 10.12
CA THR A 42 -6.08 -3.32 10.67
C THR A 42 -5.41 -2.49 9.59
N CYS A 43 -5.39 -1.16 9.76
CA CYS A 43 -4.63 -0.25 8.90
C CYS A 43 -3.50 0.38 9.70
N MET A 44 -2.26 0.10 9.32
CA MET A 44 -1.09 0.55 10.07
C MET A 44 -0.02 1.09 9.13
N ASN A 45 0.74 2.09 9.61
CA ASN A 45 1.90 2.59 8.89
C ASN A 45 3.05 1.55 8.85
N TYR A 46 4.02 1.81 7.97
CA TYR A 46 5.13 0.88 7.68
C TYR A 46 5.98 0.45 8.89
N THR A 47 5.91 1.17 10.03
CA THR A 47 6.70 0.87 11.23
C THR A 47 6.07 -0.16 12.16
N ARG A 48 4.75 -0.40 12.03
CA ARG A 48 3.98 -1.25 12.95
C ARG A 48 4.07 -2.77 12.70
N PRO A 49 4.29 -3.28 11.47
CA PRO A 49 4.44 -4.73 11.26
C PRO A 49 5.46 -5.40 12.18
N GLN A 50 6.56 -4.72 12.49
CA GLN A 50 7.55 -5.19 13.45
C GLN A 50 6.96 -5.41 14.85
N LEU A 51 6.07 -4.54 15.32
CA LEU A 51 5.46 -4.64 16.64
C LEU A 51 4.44 -5.78 16.71
N ALA A 52 3.64 -5.96 15.66
CA ALA A 52 2.66 -7.04 15.57
C ALA A 52 3.31 -8.43 15.64
N ILE A 53 4.54 -8.55 15.11
CA ILE A 53 5.31 -9.80 15.12
C ILE A 53 6.24 -9.91 16.34
N GLY A 54 6.86 -8.82 16.76
CA GLY A 54 7.89 -8.79 17.80
C GLY A 54 7.36 -8.75 19.22
N ILE A 55 6.12 -8.31 19.44
CA ILE A 55 5.49 -8.31 20.76
C ILE A 55 4.69 -9.60 20.93
N GLU A 56 5.23 -10.53 21.71
CA GLU A 56 4.67 -11.88 21.85
C GLU A 56 3.18 -11.91 22.26
N PRO A 57 2.70 -11.11 23.24
CA PRO A 57 1.27 -11.05 23.54
C PRO A 57 0.40 -10.64 22.35
N ILE A 58 0.85 -9.69 21.52
CA ILE A 58 0.10 -9.20 20.36
C ILE A 58 0.08 -10.27 19.26
N LYS A 59 1.24 -10.89 18.97
CA LYS A 59 1.32 -12.00 18.02
C LYS A 59 0.38 -13.15 18.41
N LYS A 60 0.33 -13.51 19.71
CA LYS A 60 -0.60 -14.50 20.23
C LYS A 60 -2.06 -14.08 20.06
N ALA A 61 -2.38 -12.80 20.22
CA ALA A 61 -3.74 -12.29 20.02
C ALA A 61 -4.20 -12.40 18.56
N PHE A 62 -3.32 -12.17 17.58
CA PHE A 62 -3.61 -12.45 16.17
C PHE A 62 -3.89 -13.94 15.93
N LEU A 63 -3.03 -14.82 16.46
CA LEU A 63 -3.18 -16.27 16.31
C LEU A 63 -4.48 -16.80 16.96
N ASP A 64 -4.81 -16.32 18.16
CA ASP A 64 -6.06 -16.63 18.85
C ASP A 64 -7.29 -16.15 18.08
N ALA A 65 -7.28 -14.92 17.58
CA ALA A 65 -8.39 -14.41 16.77
C ALA A 65 -8.57 -15.26 15.50
N LYS A 66 -7.48 -15.62 14.82
CA LYS A 66 -7.50 -16.51 13.65
C LYS A 66 -8.05 -17.90 13.98
N SER A 67 -7.64 -18.51 15.10
CA SER A 67 -8.12 -19.83 15.51
C SER A 67 -9.59 -19.84 15.89
N ARG A 68 -10.12 -18.71 16.40
CA ARG A 68 -11.55 -18.49 16.65
C ARG A 68 -12.36 -18.20 15.39
N GLY A 69 -11.75 -18.18 14.20
CA GLY A 69 -12.42 -17.92 12.93
C GLY A 69 -12.70 -16.43 12.65
N VAL A 70 -12.03 -15.51 13.38
CA VAL A 70 -12.13 -14.07 13.08
C VAL A 70 -11.39 -13.79 11.79
N GLN A 71 -12.05 -13.13 10.83
CA GLN A 71 -11.41 -12.70 9.59
C GLN A 71 -10.42 -11.56 9.87
N LEU A 72 -9.18 -11.69 9.40
CA LEU A 72 -8.10 -10.74 9.68
C LEU A 72 -7.59 -10.14 8.38
N ARG A 73 -7.92 -8.86 8.13
CA ARG A 73 -7.42 -8.08 6.99
C ARG A 73 -6.42 -7.05 7.50
N TYR A 74 -5.24 -7.01 6.90
CA TYR A 74 -4.17 -6.11 7.32
C TYR A 74 -3.72 -5.26 6.14
N LEU A 75 -3.65 -3.95 6.33
CA LEU A 75 -3.20 -2.99 5.34
C LEU A 75 -1.98 -2.23 5.89
N THR A 76 -0.87 -2.25 5.14
CA THR A 76 0.35 -1.51 5.49
C THR A 76 1.13 -1.10 4.26
N GLU A 77 1.91 -0.03 4.36
CA GLU A 77 2.94 0.24 3.36
C GLU A 77 4.11 -0.75 3.55
N ILE A 78 4.24 -1.69 2.61
CA ILE A 78 5.38 -2.62 2.50
C ILE A 78 6.58 -1.90 1.86
N THR A 79 7.71 -1.92 2.58
CA THR A 79 8.98 -1.30 2.21
C THR A 79 10.13 -2.28 2.41
N LYS A 80 11.32 -1.96 1.89
CA LYS A 80 12.52 -2.80 2.11
C LYS A 80 12.82 -3.00 3.59
N SER A 81 12.44 -2.03 4.44
CA SER A 81 12.74 -2.03 5.86
C SER A 81 11.84 -2.92 6.73
N ASN A 82 10.71 -3.38 6.19
CA ASN A 82 9.70 -4.16 6.91
C ASN A 82 9.25 -5.44 6.19
N ILE A 83 9.82 -5.76 5.02
CA ILE A 83 9.38 -6.88 4.18
C ILE A 83 9.43 -8.23 4.91
N SER A 84 10.44 -8.47 5.75
CA SER A 84 10.54 -9.69 6.55
C SER A 84 9.39 -9.83 7.54
N TYR A 85 9.01 -8.76 8.23
CA TYR A 85 7.85 -8.75 9.13
C TYR A 85 6.54 -8.92 8.38
N CYS A 86 6.42 -8.36 7.18
CA CYS A 86 5.24 -8.54 6.33
C CYS A 86 5.07 -10.01 5.91
N LYS A 87 6.16 -10.70 5.56
CA LYS A 87 6.15 -12.15 5.28
C LYS A 87 5.69 -12.99 6.48
N GLU A 88 6.09 -12.62 7.70
CA GLU A 88 5.60 -13.27 8.92
C GLU A 88 4.12 -12.94 9.18
N LEU A 89 3.69 -11.70 8.95
CA LEU A 89 2.28 -11.29 9.09
C LEU A 89 1.36 -12.11 8.19
N MET A 90 1.74 -12.36 6.94
CA MET A 90 0.95 -13.15 5.98
C MET A 90 0.64 -14.56 6.48
N LYS A 91 1.47 -15.13 7.37
CA LYS A 91 1.21 -16.43 7.98
C LYS A 91 0.08 -16.37 9.03
N ILE A 92 -0.06 -15.23 9.72
CA ILE A 92 -0.95 -15.07 10.87
C ILE A 92 -2.22 -14.26 10.60
N VAL A 93 -2.33 -13.59 9.44
CA VAL A 93 -3.58 -12.94 8.97
C VAL A 93 -4.23 -13.74 7.84
N HIS A 94 -5.41 -13.33 7.38
CA HIS A 94 -6.07 -13.94 6.21
C HIS A 94 -5.60 -13.26 4.92
N GLU A 95 -5.56 -11.93 4.92
CA GLU A 95 -5.14 -11.13 3.77
C GLU A 95 -4.27 -9.96 4.24
N LEU A 96 -3.17 -9.73 3.54
CA LEU A 96 -2.29 -8.57 3.74
C LEU A 96 -2.24 -7.78 2.43
N HIS A 97 -2.60 -6.51 2.47
CA HIS A 97 -2.50 -5.60 1.33
C HIS A 97 -1.43 -4.53 1.57
N HIS A 98 -0.76 -4.17 0.48
CA HIS A 98 0.11 -3.01 0.37
C HIS A 98 -0.68 -1.80 -0.13
N LEU A 99 -0.51 -0.65 0.54
CA LEU A 99 -0.91 0.64 0.01
C LEU A 99 0.22 1.66 0.27
N ASP A 100 0.58 2.42 -0.75
CA ASP A 100 1.63 3.44 -0.65
C ASP A 100 1.18 4.61 0.24
N GLY A 101 2.10 5.17 1.04
CA GLY A 101 1.87 6.42 1.77
C GLY A 101 0.94 6.34 2.99
N ILE A 102 0.64 5.15 3.52
CA ILE A 102 -0.18 5.02 4.73
C ILE A 102 0.43 5.78 5.90
N LYS A 103 -0.32 6.76 6.42
CA LYS A 103 0.04 7.50 7.63
C LYS A 103 -0.76 7.10 8.86
N GLY A 104 -1.98 6.61 8.69
CA GLY A 104 -2.89 6.27 9.80
C GLY A 104 -2.54 4.96 10.50
N ASN A 105 -2.89 4.87 11.79
CA ASN A 105 -2.85 3.64 12.60
C ASN A 105 -4.21 3.44 13.26
N PHE A 106 -4.96 2.44 12.82
CA PHE A 106 -6.22 2.07 13.44
C PHE A 106 -6.57 0.59 13.23
N MET A 107 -7.44 0.08 14.09
CA MET A 107 -8.06 -1.23 13.99
C MET A 107 -9.57 -1.08 14.19
N ILE A 108 -10.35 -1.82 13.40
CA ILE A 108 -11.81 -1.78 13.44
C ILE A 108 -12.33 -3.21 13.55
N SER A 109 -13.30 -3.40 14.43
CA SER A 109 -14.11 -4.62 14.51
C SER A 109 -15.56 -4.30 14.20
N GLU A 110 -16.45 -5.29 14.29
CA GLU A 110 -17.89 -5.08 14.15
C GLU A 110 -18.49 -4.08 15.18
N THR A 111 -17.80 -3.80 16.30
CA THR A 111 -18.35 -2.97 17.38
C THR A 111 -17.40 -1.93 17.95
N GLU A 112 -16.11 -1.99 17.64
CA GLU A 112 -15.10 -1.16 18.28
C GLU A 112 -14.12 -0.59 17.26
N TYR A 113 -13.61 0.60 17.58
CA TYR A 113 -12.55 1.30 16.90
C TYR A 113 -11.39 1.53 17.87
N LEU A 114 -10.17 1.25 17.43
CA LEU A 114 -8.94 1.55 18.13
C LEU A 114 -8.00 2.36 17.22
N SER A 115 -7.34 3.37 17.77
CA SER A 115 -6.29 4.11 17.06
C SER A 115 -5.11 4.45 17.97
N PRO A 116 -4.02 3.68 17.89
CA PRO A 116 -2.77 4.01 18.57
C PRO A 116 -2.22 5.34 18.04
N LEU A 117 -2.06 6.33 18.93
CA LEU A 117 -1.58 7.66 18.55
C LEU A 117 -0.08 7.61 18.25
N ILE A 118 0.26 8.06 17.05
CA ILE A 118 1.52 7.74 16.37
C ILE A 118 2.74 8.32 17.10
N LEU A 119 3.73 7.45 17.31
CA LEU A 119 5.14 7.81 17.32
C LEU A 119 5.73 7.27 16.01
N PHE A 120 6.29 8.12 15.14
CA PHE A 120 6.90 7.67 13.88
C PHE A 120 8.20 6.87 14.07
N GLU A 121 8.60 6.66 15.33
CA GLU A 121 9.78 5.90 15.70
C GLU A 121 9.58 4.40 15.54
N LYS A 122 10.46 3.77 14.75
CA LYS A 122 10.45 2.33 14.48
C LYS A 122 10.65 1.56 15.79
N GLY A 123 9.83 0.53 16.01
CA GLY A 123 9.94 -0.33 17.19
C GLY A 123 9.40 0.26 18.50
N LYS A 124 8.87 1.49 18.51
CA LYS A 124 8.25 2.07 19.71
C LYS A 124 6.74 1.93 19.71
N ILE A 125 6.21 1.48 20.85
CA ILE A 125 4.76 1.38 21.11
C ILE A 125 4.22 2.80 21.36
N ALA A 126 3.02 3.07 20.83
CA ALA A 126 2.33 4.32 21.08
C ALA A 126 2.10 4.53 22.59
N PRO A 127 2.25 5.75 23.12
CA PRO A 127 2.01 6.03 24.54
C PRO A 127 0.53 6.26 24.83
N LYS A 128 -0.32 6.37 23.81
CA LYS A 128 -1.75 6.65 23.92
C LYS A 128 -2.51 5.87 22.84
N ILE A 129 -3.74 5.49 23.15
CA ILE A 129 -4.66 4.87 22.18
C ILE A 129 -6.04 5.49 22.33
N ILE A 130 -6.64 5.87 21.21
CA ILE A 130 -8.06 6.23 21.15
C ILE A 130 -8.86 4.94 21.05
N TYR A 131 -9.87 4.79 21.89
CA TYR A 131 -10.87 3.74 21.81
C TYR A 131 -12.25 4.37 21.57
N SER A 132 -13.07 3.74 20.76
CA SER A 132 -14.48 4.10 20.63
C SER A 132 -15.35 2.89 20.36
N ASN A 133 -16.53 2.85 20.96
CA ASN A 133 -17.64 1.95 20.62
C ASN A 133 -18.86 2.73 20.10
N VAL A 134 -18.66 3.99 19.69
CA VAL A 134 -19.69 4.82 19.05
C VAL A 134 -19.88 4.29 17.64
N ARG A 135 -21.08 3.77 17.34
CA ARG A 135 -21.40 3.12 16.07
C ARG A 135 -21.00 3.95 14.84
N GLN A 136 -21.28 5.24 14.86
CA GLN A 136 -20.97 6.17 13.76
C GLN A 136 -19.46 6.29 13.51
N ILE A 137 -18.63 6.22 14.56
CA ILE A 137 -17.16 6.24 14.43
C ILE A 137 -16.68 4.93 13.81
N VAL A 138 -17.23 3.80 14.25
CA VAL A 138 -16.92 2.47 13.70
C VAL A 138 -17.30 2.40 12.22
N GLU A 139 -18.53 2.79 11.87
CA GLU A 139 -19.03 2.80 10.48
C GLU A 139 -18.22 3.73 9.57
N GLN A 140 -17.89 4.94 10.05
CA GLN A 140 -17.07 5.89 9.30
C GLN A 140 -15.67 5.34 9.03
N HIS A 141 -15.00 4.79 10.04
CA HIS A 141 -13.64 4.27 9.86
C HIS A 141 -13.63 2.95 9.06
N GLN A 142 -14.71 2.16 9.13
CA GLN A 142 -14.89 1.01 8.25
C GLN A 142 -14.94 1.44 6.78
N TYR A 143 -15.70 2.49 6.44
CA TYR A 143 -15.73 3.04 5.08
C TYR A 143 -14.35 3.52 4.62
N VAL A 144 -13.61 4.20 5.50
CA VAL A 144 -12.22 4.62 5.22
C VAL A 144 -11.33 3.41 4.95
N PHE A 145 -11.43 2.36 5.79
CA PHE A 145 -10.68 1.12 5.60
C PHE A 145 -11.01 0.47 4.27
N ASP A 146 -12.28 0.29 3.93
CA ASP A 146 -12.70 -0.38 2.70
C ASP A 146 -12.27 0.41 1.44
N THR A 147 -12.26 1.75 1.53
CA THR A 147 -11.69 2.61 0.49
C THR A 147 -10.19 2.35 0.32
N PHE A 148 -9.42 2.31 1.41
CA PHE A 148 -7.99 1.98 1.33
C PHE A 148 -7.74 0.54 0.86
N TRP A 149 -8.55 -0.40 1.31
CA TRP A 149 -8.45 -1.82 0.98
C TRP A 149 -8.63 -2.06 -0.52
N SER A 150 -9.66 -1.43 -1.12
CA SER A 150 -9.95 -1.52 -2.55
C SER A 150 -8.89 -0.87 -3.45
N ASN A 151 -8.15 0.10 -2.92
CA ASN A 151 -7.02 0.74 -3.62
C ASN A 151 -5.67 0.06 -3.31
N GLY A 152 -5.63 -0.85 -2.34
CA GLY A 152 -4.44 -1.63 -2.00
C GLY A 152 -4.24 -2.80 -2.96
N ILE A 153 -2.99 -3.28 -3.06
CA ILE A 153 -2.63 -4.48 -3.83
C ILE A 153 -2.26 -5.63 -2.88
N PRO A 154 -2.44 -6.90 -3.26
CA PRO A 154 -1.99 -8.03 -2.44
C PRO A 154 -0.50 -7.95 -2.09
N ALA A 155 -0.14 -8.31 -0.86
CA ALA A 155 1.23 -8.28 -0.38
C ALA A 155 2.16 -9.18 -1.19
N GLU A 156 1.69 -10.35 -1.62
CA GLU A 156 2.41 -11.28 -2.49
C GLU A 156 2.87 -10.58 -3.77
N GLN A 157 1.98 -9.81 -4.39
CA GLN A 157 2.29 -9.05 -5.59
C GLN A 157 3.37 -8.01 -5.28
N ARG A 158 3.18 -7.18 -4.25
CA ARG A 158 4.16 -6.14 -3.90
C ARG A 158 5.55 -6.71 -3.57
N ILE A 159 5.59 -7.80 -2.80
CA ILE A 159 6.83 -8.48 -2.41
C ILE A 159 7.55 -9.00 -3.66
N LYS A 160 6.82 -9.64 -4.57
CA LYS A 160 7.38 -10.12 -5.84
C LYS A 160 7.97 -8.98 -6.68
N GLU A 161 7.29 -7.84 -6.78
CA GLU A 161 7.80 -6.66 -7.48
C GLU A 161 9.12 -6.15 -6.88
N MET A 162 9.22 -6.17 -5.54
CA MET A 162 10.42 -5.74 -4.83
C MET A 162 11.60 -6.69 -4.98
N GLU A 163 11.35 -8.01 -4.96
CA GLU A 163 12.40 -9.03 -5.03
C GLU A 163 12.89 -9.27 -6.46
N GLN A 164 11.99 -9.19 -7.44
CA GLN A 164 12.31 -9.44 -8.84
C GLN A 164 12.66 -8.16 -9.62
N GLY A 165 12.40 -6.98 -9.04
CA GLY A 165 12.64 -5.69 -9.69
C GLY A 165 11.69 -5.42 -10.87
N ILE A 166 10.61 -6.20 -10.99
CA ILE A 166 9.62 -6.06 -12.06
C ILE A 166 8.39 -5.38 -11.48
N ILE A 167 8.18 -4.11 -11.81
CA ILE A 167 6.96 -3.39 -11.45
C ILE A 167 5.86 -3.83 -12.42
N THR A 168 4.77 -4.39 -11.90
CA THR A 168 3.63 -4.87 -12.70
C THR A 168 2.46 -3.89 -12.73
N ARG A 169 2.51 -2.86 -11.88
CA ARG A 169 1.49 -1.81 -11.78
C ARG A 169 1.70 -0.67 -12.79
N TYR A 170 0.60 -0.09 -13.24
CA TYR A 170 0.61 1.24 -13.84
C TYR A 170 0.81 2.27 -12.74
N GLU A 171 1.84 3.09 -12.83
CA GLU A 171 2.11 4.16 -11.87
C GLU A 171 2.31 5.49 -12.58
N THR A 172 1.75 6.54 -12.01
CA THR A 172 2.09 7.92 -12.38
C THR A 172 3.28 8.34 -11.51
N ARG A 173 4.40 8.67 -12.14
CA ARG A 173 5.59 9.19 -11.46
C ARG A 173 5.98 10.52 -12.06
N VAL A 174 6.37 11.44 -11.20
CA VAL A 174 7.08 12.67 -11.61
C VAL A 174 8.56 12.34 -11.62
N LEU A 175 9.22 12.60 -12.75
CA LEU A 175 10.67 12.47 -12.89
C LEU A 175 11.26 13.88 -12.81
N GLU A 176 12.04 14.17 -11.76
CA GLU A 176 12.45 15.54 -11.44
C GLU A 176 13.79 15.94 -12.06
N SER A 177 14.66 14.98 -12.38
CA SER A 177 15.98 15.27 -12.95
C SER A 177 16.10 14.88 -14.41
N SER A 178 16.82 15.70 -15.19
CA SER A 178 17.08 15.45 -16.61
C SER A 178 17.70 14.07 -16.86
N GLN A 179 18.57 13.60 -15.94
CA GLN A 179 19.16 12.27 -16.04
C GLN A 179 18.12 11.16 -15.85
N GLN A 180 17.22 11.28 -14.87
CA GLN A 180 16.15 10.32 -14.66
C GLN A 180 15.19 10.30 -15.85
N ILE A 181 14.82 11.48 -16.35
CA ILE A 181 13.96 11.64 -17.53
C ILE A 181 14.60 10.95 -18.75
N ASN A 182 15.85 11.26 -19.07
CA ASN A 182 16.56 10.68 -20.22
C ASN A 182 16.71 9.17 -20.11
N ASN A 183 17.11 8.66 -18.94
CA ASN A 183 17.24 7.22 -18.70
C ASN A 183 15.89 6.50 -18.84
N HIS A 184 14.82 7.09 -18.32
CA HIS A 184 13.50 6.50 -18.40
C HIS A 184 12.94 6.54 -19.83
N LEU A 185 13.10 7.65 -20.55
CA LEU A 185 12.76 7.75 -21.97
C LEU A 185 13.49 6.67 -22.77
N LYS A 186 14.80 6.53 -22.62
CA LYS A 186 15.59 5.48 -23.30
C LYS A 186 15.04 4.08 -22.98
N TYR A 187 14.80 3.79 -21.71
CA TYR A 187 14.24 2.50 -21.28
C TYR A 187 12.87 2.21 -21.94
N VAL A 188 11.94 3.17 -21.93
CA VAL A 188 10.61 3.04 -22.56
C VAL A 188 10.74 2.85 -24.07
N ILE A 189 11.64 3.60 -24.72
CA ILE A 189 11.91 3.48 -26.15
C ILE A 189 12.47 2.09 -26.48
N GLU A 190 13.36 1.52 -25.67
CA GLU A 190 13.94 0.21 -25.97
C GLU A 190 13.01 -0.97 -25.66
N ASN A 191 12.16 -0.84 -24.63
CA ASN A 191 11.44 -1.99 -24.06
C ASN A 191 9.94 -2.04 -24.34
N ALA A 192 9.30 -0.92 -24.74
CA ALA A 192 7.86 -0.91 -24.95
C ALA A 192 7.45 -1.70 -26.21
N ALA A 193 6.42 -2.54 -26.06
CA ALA A 193 5.78 -3.23 -27.18
C ALA A 193 4.89 -2.29 -28.02
N GLU A 194 4.35 -1.24 -27.42
CA GLU A 194 3.47 -0.29 -28.10
C GLU A 194 3.70 1.10 -27.49
N ARG A 195 3.67 2.16 -28.31
CA ARG A 195 3.85 3.53 -27.84
C ARG A 195 2.74 4.42 -28.41
N SER A 196 2.07 5.13 -27.53
CA SER A 196 1.13 6.21 -27.89
C SER A 196 1.64 7.49 -27.25
N VAL A 197 2.02 8.47 -28.08
CA VAL A 197 2.63 9.72 -27.66
C VAL A 197 1.68 10.87 -28.01
N CYS A 198 1.42 11.74 -27.04
CA CYS A 198 0.75 13.02 -27.26
C CYS A 198 1.69 14.12 -26.73
N SER A 199 2.13 15.02 -27.61
CA SER A 199 3.08 16.08 -27.24
C SER A 199 2.90 17.33 -28.09
N SER A 200 3.36 18.47 -27.59
CA SER A 200 3.63 19.62 -28.45
C SER A 200 4.74 19.30 -29.46
N ILE A 201 4.92 20.16 -30.46
CA ILE A 201 6.01 20.06 -31.43
C ILE A 201 7.40 20.03 -30.74
N GLY A 202 7.56 20.72 -29.61
CA GLY A 202 8.78 20.70 -28.82
C GLY A 202 9.11 19.32 -28.25
N GLY A 203 8.10 18.55 -27.85
CA GLY A 203 8.29 17.16 -27.45
C GLY A 203 8.78 16.26 -28.60
N MET A 204 8.33 16.54 -29.82
CA MET A 204 8.81 15.83 -31.01
C MET A 204 10.25 16.20 -31.37
N GLN A 205 10.59 17.49 -31.30
CA GLN A 205 11.96 17.98 -31.50
C GLN A 205 12.94 17.39 -30.48
N LEU A 206 12.53 17.24 -29.21
CA LEU A 206 13.34 16.58 -28.18
C LEU A 206 13.72 15.15 -28.61
N ILE A 207 12.74 14.38 -29.10
CA ILE A 207 12.98 13.01 -29.56
C ILE A 207 13.85 12.98 -30.82
N TYR A 208 13.59 13.85 -31.80
CA TYR A 208 14.40 13.94 -33.02
C TYR A 208 15.87 14.29 -32.71
N ASN A 209 16.11 15.26 -31.82
CA ASN A 209 17.47 15.70 -31.54
C ASN A 209 18.28 14.73 -30.67
N ASN A 210 17.63 13.94 -29.81
CA ASN A 210 18.33 13.17 -28.77
C ASN A 210 18.12 11.65 -28.87
N PHE A 211 17.09 11.19 -29.57
CA PHE A 211 16.65 9.78 -29.55
C PHE A 211 16.23 9.25 -30.93
N PHE A 212 16.54 9.96 -32.02
CA PHE A 212 16.11 9.60 -33.38
C PHE A 212 16.52 8.19 -33.77
N ASP A 213 17.79 7.82 -33.57
CA ASP A 213 18.33 6.50 -33.91
C ASP A 213 17.57 5.35 -33.22
N LEU A 214 17.08 5.58 -31.99
CA LEU A 214 16.32 4.59 -31.25
C LEU A 214 14.90 4.43 -31.83
N TYR A 215 14.28 5.54 -32.24
CA TYR A 215 12.99 5.54 -32.92
C TYR A 215 13.09 4.94 -34.33
N GLU A 216 14.16 5.24 -35.06
CA GLU A 216 14.42 4.69 -36.40
C GLU A 216 14.55 3.16 -36.35
N LYS A 217 15.26 2.61 -35.35
CA LYS A 217 15.33 1.15 -35.12
C LYS A 217 13.96 0.52 -34.93
N ILE A 218 13.06 1.19 -34.21
CA ILE A 218 11.68 0.71 -33.97
C ILE A 218 10.88 0.71 -35.27
N LEU A 219 10.96 1.80 -36.04
CA LEU A 219 10.25 1.95 -37.32
C LEU A 219 10.72 0.89 -38.32
N ASN A 220 12.03 0.74 -38.49
CA ASN A 220 12.64 -0.28 -39.36
C ASN A 220 12.24 -1.71 -38.95
N ALA A 221 12.20 -2.00 -37.65
CA ALA A 221 11.75 -3.31 -37.15
C ALA A 221 10.25 -3.56 -37.40
N SER A 222 9.43 -2.51 -37.37
CA SER A 222 7.99 -2.60 -37.65
C SER A 222 7.70 -2.79 -39.15
N GLU A 223 8.49 -2.16 -40.02
CA GLU A 223 8.35 -2.27 -41.48
C GLU A 223 8.79 -3.62 -42.02
N ARG A 224 9.93 -4.16 -41.53
CA ARG A 224 10.41 -5.50 -41.91
C ARG A 224 9.38 -6.59 -41.57
N LYS A 225 8.64 -6.43 -40.47
CA LYS A 225 7.62 -7.39 -40.02
C LYS A 225 6.27 -7.28 -40.73
N LYS A 226 5.94 -6.15 -41.36
CA LYS A 226 4.80 -6.08 -42.29
C LYS A 226 5.01 -6.95 -43.54
N ARG A 227 6.26 -7.34 -43.83
CA ARG A 227 6.64 -8.19 -44.97
C ARG A 227 6.71 -9.69 -44.62
N ASP A 228 7.02 -10.03 -43.36
CA ASP A 228 7.15 -11.42 -42.90
C ASP A 228 6.15 -11.74 -41.76
N VAL A 229 5.00 -12.32 -42.11
CA VAL A 229 4.06 -12.88 -41.12
C VAL A 229 4.50 -14.30 -40.79
N LYS A 230 5.32 -14.47 -39.74
CA LYS A 230 5.33 -15.66 -38.87
C LYS A 230 6.20 -15.45 -37.63
N GLU A 231 5.73 -16.05 -36.53
CA GLU A 231 6.42 -16.30 -35.25
C GLU A 231 6.54 -15.16 -34.20
N GLY A 232 5.56 -15.14 -33.30
CA GLY A 232 5.76 -15.54 -31.89
C GLY A 232 6.65 -14.72 -30.94
N ARG A 233 7.34 -13.65 -31.37
CA ARG A 233 8.16 -12.81 -30.48
C ARG A 233 7.46 -11.49 -30.13
N LYS A 234 7.39 -11.17 -28.81
CA LYS A 234 6.93 -9.91 -28.18
C LYS A 234 6.68 -8.79 -29.21
N ASN A 235 5.41 -8.62 -29.56
CA ASN A 235 4.98 -7.79 -30.69
C ASN A 235 5.28 -6.31 -30.45
N ASN A 236 6.19 -5.71 -31.22
CA ASN A 236 6.31 -4.25 -31.30
C ASN A 236 5.25 -3.74 -32.29
N LYS A 237 4.16 -3.16 -31.78
CA LYS A 237 3.02 -2.62 -32.52
C LYS A 237 3.28 -1.23 -33.14
N GLY A 238 4.51 -0.72 -33.03
CA GLY A 238 4.92 0.56 -33.59
C GLY A 238 4.63 1.75 -32.68
N ILE A 239 4.66 2.94 -33.27
CA ILE A 239 4.50 4.23 -32.58
C ILE A 239 3.29 4.95 -33.18
N ARG A 240 2.39 5.41 -32.31
CA ARG A 240 1.33 6.37 -32.64
C ARG A 240 1.67 7.70 -32.01
N TRP A 241 1.66 8.78 -32.79
CA TRP A 241 2.01 10.11 -32.32
C TRP A 241 0.93 11.11 -32.71
N ILE A 242 0.41 11.85 -31.73
CA ILE A 242 -0.44 13.03 -31.93
C ILE A 242 0.35 14.27 -31.50
N THR A 243 0.44 15.26 -32.39
CA THR A 243 1.13 16.53 -32.11
C THR A 243 0.39 17.71 -32.70
N THR A 244 0.73 18.91 -32.24
CA THR A 244 0.26 20.16 -32.83
C THR A 244 1.23 20.62 -33.91
N ILE A 245 0.70 20.94 -35.09
CA ILE A 245 1.44 21.62 -36.15
C ILE A 245 1.07 23.08 -36.04
N ALA A 246 1.97 23.90 -35.48
CA ALA A 246 1.79 25.34 -35.47
C ALA A 246 2.49 25.93 -36.71
N GLU A 247 1.72 26.57 -37.59
CA GLU A 247 2.32 27.51 -38.55
C GLU A 247 2.87 28.69 -37.75
N LYS A 248 4.15 29.02 -37.95
CA LYS A 248 4.68 30.31 -37.49
C LYS A 248 3.87 31.38 -38.23
N ILE A 249 2.94 32.05 -37.54
CA ILE A 249 2.52 33.38 -37.95
C ILE A 249 3.74 34.27 -37.67
N ILE A 250 4.39 34.68 -38.76
CA ILE A 250 5.59 35.52 -38.81
C ILE A 250 5.29 36.87 -38.15
#